data_AF-A0A7S4T6W1-F1
#
_entry.id   AF-A0A7S4T6W1-F1
#
_cell.length_a   1.000
_cell.length_b   1.000
_cell.length_c   1.000
_cell.angle_alpha   90.00
_cell.angle_beta   90.00
_cell.angle_gamma   90.00
#
_symmetry.space_group_name_H-M   'P 1'
#
loop_
_entity.id
_entity.type
_entity.pdbx_description
1 polymer ?
#
loop_
_entity_poly.entity_id
_entity_poly.type
_entity_poly.pdbx_seq_one_letter_code
_entity_poly.pdbx_strand_id
1 'polypeptide(L)'
;KMVKEDGKKYLIFGQDPDVLKALCANVLSWILSTFAPSLMSHLLPPCAEEEATICVSSSSGRSNKTRCISIGRPGGLEQLRLVYLKDGIVTVGYNLTDFCPPPFTPRVDKSNLIPPGCVVLNNEAFSVNYADCCIRWGLYESAKRFVGWPIVPGFDIAGTIDLVGGNSGDFKSGDRVFGITLFGAYSSRVLVPVEQLRKVPEHLTTAEAAAIPAVAFTALHALSLAGHFPGKSKFQNKAILIHSAAGGVGSMLVQMSKILGLSPVVGVVGSSSKVNEAK
;
A
#
# COMPACT_ATOMS: atom_id res chain seq x y z
N LYS A 1 -27.52 -23.81 0.67
CA LYS A 1 -27.89 -23.69 -0.75
C LYS A 1 -27.48 -22.30 -1.22
N MET A 2 -26.85 -22.17 -2.39
CA MET A 2 -26.43 -20.86 -2.92
C MET A 2 -27.48 -20.37 -3.90
N VAL A 3 -27.86 -19.10 -3.79
CA VAL A 3 -28.80 -18.44 -4.71
C VAL A 3 -27.96 -17.66 -5.74
N LYS A 4 -28.36 -17.69 -7.01
CA LYS A 4 -27.73 -16.89 -8.07
C LYS A 4 -28.64 -15.71 -8.40
N GLU A 5 -28.10 -14.51 -8.32
CA GLU A 5 -28.77 -13.28 -8.74
C GLU A 5 -27.71 -12.42 -9.47
N ASP A 6 -28.02 -11.96 -10.68
CA ASP A 6 -27.11 -11.18 -11.54
C ASP A 6 -25.71 -11.79 -11.73
N GLY A 7 -25.64 -13.12 -11.88
CA GLY A 7 -24.38 -13.85 -12.08
C GLY A 7 -23.51 -13.99 -10.83
N LYS A 8 -23.87 -13.35 -9.71
CA LYS A 8 -23.19 -13.46 -8.41
C LYS A 8 -23.85 -14.55 -7.56
N LYS A 9 -23.03 -15.24 -6.77
CA LYS A 9 -23.47 -16.32 -5.87
C LYS A 9 -23.64 -15.76 -4.47
N TYR A 10 -24.83 -15.87 -3.90
CA TYR A 10 -25.16 -15.43 -2.54
C TYR A 10 -25.53 -16.61 -1.65
N LEU A 11 -25.32 -16.45 -0.34
CA LEU A 11 -25.85 -17.37 0.66
C LEU A 11 -27.37 -17.18 0.82
N ILE A 12 -28.06 -18.15 1.45
CA ILE A 12 -29.52 -18.12 1.66
C ILE A 12 -29.98 -16.83 2.36
N PHE A 13 -29.13 -16.23 3.19
CA PHE A 13 -29.41 -14.98 3.91
C PHE A 13 -28.86 -13.73 3.19
N GLY A 14 -28.51 -13.82 1.90
CA GLY A 14 -28.12 -12.69 1.05
C GLY A 14 -26.69 -12.18 1.25
N GLN A 15 -25.88 -12.76 2.14
CA GLN A 15 -24.49 -12.33 2.27
C GLN A 15 -23.62 -12.87 1.14
N ASP A 16 -22.63 -12.06 0.76
CA ASP A 16 -21.54 -12.47 -0.11
C ASP A 16 -20.72 -13.60 0.59
N PRO A 17 -20.57 -14.78 -0.04
CA PRO A 17 -19.79 -15.87 0.51
C PRO A 17 -18.36 -15.49 0.89
N ASP A 18 -17.74 -14.53 0.19
CA ASP A 18 -16.37 -14.11 0.47
C ASP A 18 -16.30 -13.26 1.75
N VAL A 19 -17.34 -12.47 2.05
CA VAL A 19 -17.45 -11.73 3.32
C VAL A 19 -17.58 -12.71 4.50
N LEU A 20 -18.39 -13.76 4.36
CA LEU A 20 -18.51 -14.77 5.42
C LEU A 20 -17.20 -15.52 5.63
N LYS A 21 -16.49 -15.88 4.56
CA LYS A 21 -15.17 -16.51 4.65
C LYS A 21 -14.17 -15.61 5.39
N ALA A 22 -14.14 -14.31 5.08
CA ALA A 22 -13.28 -13.35 5.76
C ALA A 22 -13.60 -13.27 7.26
N LEU A 23 -14.88 -13.28 7.65
CA LEU A 23 -15.30 -13.31 9.05
C LEU A 23 -14.82 -14.59 9.76
N CYS A 24 -15.07 -15.76 9.17
CA CYS A 24 -14.61 -17.04 9.70
C CYS A 24 -13.08 -17.08 9.86
N ALA A 25 -12.34 -16.53 8.89
CA ALA A 25 -10.89 -16.47 8.97
C ALA A 25 -10.41 -15.56 10.11
N ASN A 26 -11.05 -14.42 10.36
CA ASN A 26 -10.72 -13.57 11.51
C ASN A 26 -11.00 -14.28 12.85
N VAL A 27 -12.10 -15.04 12.96
CA VAL A 27 -12.39 -15.82 14.18
C VAL A 27 -11.34 -16.91 14.39
N LEU A 28 -10.97 -17.64 13.34
CA LEU A 28 -9.91 -18.65 13.41
C LEU A 28 -8.56 -18.02 13.78
N SER A 29 -8.23 -16.87 13.20
CA SER A 29 -7.05 -16.07 13.53
C SER A 29 -6.99 -15.74 15.01
N TRP A 30 -8.10 -15.27 15.56
CA TRP A 30 -8.21 -14.92 16.97
C TRP A 30 -8.00 -16.15 17.86
N ILE A 31 -8.63 -17.30 17.52
CA ILE A 31 -8.42 -18.55 18.24
C ILE A 31 -6.94 -18.98 18.19
N LEU A 32 -6.33 -19.02 17.00
CA LEU A 32 -4.94 -19.46 16.84
C LEU A 32 -3.96 -18.54 17.57
N SER A 33 -4.11 -17.22 17.43
CA SER A 33 -3.24 -16.26 18.11
C SER A 33 -3.40 -16.29 19.63
N THR A 34 -4.59 -16.60 20.13
CA THR A 34 -4.86 -16.67 21.58
C THR A 34 -4.35 -17.96 22.20
N PHE A 35 -4.58 -19.10 21.55
CA PHE A 35 -4.38 -20.42 22.16
C PHE A 35 -3.18 -21.21 21.60
N ALA A 36 -2.70 -20.89 20.39
CA ALA A 36 -1.61 -21.59 19.73
C ALA A 36 -0.71 -20.66 18.88
N PRO A 37 -0.18 -19.55 19.43
CA PRO A 37 0.57 -18.56 18.67
C PRO A 37 1.84 -19.13 18.02
N SER A 38 2.44 -20.16 18.61
CA SER A 38 3.61 -20.86 18.07
C SER A 38 3.33 -21.59 16.74
N LEU A 39 2.08 -21.90 16.42
CA LEU A 39 1.71 -22.58 15.19
C LEU A 39 1.66 -21.62 13.98
N MET A 40 1.54 -20.31 14.22
CA MET A 40 1.34 -19.31 13.15
C MET A 40 2.46 -19.30 12.12
N SER A 41 3.73 -19.46 12.54
CA SER A 41 4.90 -19.46 11.65
C SER A 41 4.98 -20.66 10.72
N HIS A 42 4.28 -21.76 11.04
CA HIS A 42 4.35 -23.03 10.30
C HIS A 42 3.18 -23.24 9.33
N LEU A 43 2.16 -22.38 9.36
CA LEU A 43 0.92 -22.56 8.60
C LEU A 43 0.98 -22.09 7.14
N LEU A 44 2.11 -21.55 6.70
CA LEU A 44 2.28 -21.05 5.34
C LEU A 44 3.59 -21.54 4.73
N PRO A 45 3.56 -22.03 3.47
CA PRO A 45 4.77 -22.43 2.79
C PRO A 45 5.69 -21.21 2.59
N PRO A 46 7.02 -21.39 2.71
CA PRO A 46 7.98 -20.36 2.34
C PRO A 46 7.92 -20.12 0.82
N CYS A 47 8.29 -18.91 0.38
CA CYS A 47 8.48 -18.63 -1.06
C CYS A 47 9.92 -18.90 -1.49
N ALA A 48 10.16 -19.05 -2.80
CA ALA A 48 11.48 -19.40 -3.32
C ALA A 48 12.53 -18.29 -3.08
N GLU A 49 12.09 -17.05 -2.97
CA GLU A 49 12.89 -15.85 -2.75
C GLU A 49 13.23 -15.62 -1.27
N GLU A 50 12.51 -16.30 -0.37
CA GLU A 50 12.74 -16.26 1.07
C GLU A 50 14.05 -16.99 1.44
N GLU A 51 14.77 -16.42 2.40
CA GLU A 51 15.94 -17.04 2.98
C GLU A 51 15.55 -18.18 3.93
N ALA A 52 16.11 -19.37 3.72
CA ALA A 52 15.73 -20.58 4.46
C ALA A 52 16.10 -20.55 5.95
N THR A 53 16.98 -19.64 6.38
CA THR A 53 17.43 -19.55 7.77
C THR A 53 17.54 -18.08 8.16
N ILE A 54 16.82 -17.68 9.21
CA ILE A 54 16.99 -16.37 9.84
C ILE A 54 18.34 -16.40 10.57
N CYS A 55 19.44 -16.28 9.82
CA CYS A 55 20.76 -16.12 10.41
C CYS A 55 20.83 -14.73 11.04
N VAL A 56 20.52 -14.66 12.34
CA VAL A 56 20.88 -13.54 13.21
C VAL A 56 22.40 -13.56 13.37
N SER A 57 23.13 -13.31 12.28
CA SER A 57 24.56 -13.08 12.35
C SER A 57 24.76 -11.61 12.72
N SER A 58 25.27 -11.41 13.93
CA SER A 58 25.73 -10.15 14.51
C SER A 58 26.98 -9.61 13.80
N SER A 59 26.92 -9.49 12.47
CA SER A 59 27.95 -8.78 11.71
C SER A 59 27.57 -7.30 11.61
N SER A 60 28.45 -6.45 12.12
CA SER A 60 28.35 -5.00 12.24
C SER A 60 28.36 -4.23 10.90
N GLY A 61 27.93 -4.87 9.80
CA GLY A 61 27.71 -4.26 8.50
C GLY A 61 26.22 -4.04 8.26
N ARG A 62 25.85 -2.91 7.66
CA ARG A 62 24.47 -2.62 7.24
C ARG A 62 24.03 -3.72 6.25
N SER A 63 23.25 -4.69 6.71
CA SER A 63 22.75 -5.76 5.85
C SER A 63 21.80 -5.16 4.81
N ASN A 64 22.17 -5.21 3.53
CA ASN A 64 21.34 -4.78 2.40
C ASN A 64 20.18 -5.75 2.10
N LYS A 65 19.89 -6.68 3.00
CA LYS A 65 18.80 -7.64 2.86
C LYS A 65 17.45 -6.95 2.98
N THR A 66 16.57 -7.32 2.08
CA THR A 66 15.19 -6.85 2.11
C THR A 66 14.40 -7.68 3.12
N ARG A 67 13.85 -7.01 4.12
CA ARG A 67 12.75 -7.52 4.94
C ARG A 67 11.42 -6.96 4.46
N CYS A 68 10.37 -7.78 4.44
CA CYS A 68 9.02 -7.36 4.04
C CYS A 68 7.94 -8.15 4.78
N ILE A 69 6.72 -7.63 4.79
CA ILE A 69 5.53 -8.35 5.22
C ILE A 69 4.90 -9.02 4.00
N SER A 70 4.83 -10.35 4.01
CA SER A 70 4.15 -11.13 2.99
C SER A 70 2.84 -11.68 3.54
N ILE A 71 1.81 -11.67 2.73
CA ILE A 71 0.55 -12.35 2.99
C ILE A 71 0.48 -13.54 2.05
N GLY A 72 0.43 -14.76 2.60
CA GLY A 72 0.49 -15.98 1.81
C GLY A 72 -0.82 -16.40 1.14
N ARG A 73 -1.96 -15.99 1.70
CA ARG A 73 -3.33 -16.25 1.19
C ARG A 73 -4.34 -15.37 1.94
N PRO A 74 -5.61 -15.28 1.48
CA PRO A 74 -6.66 -14.61 2.22
C PRO A 74 -6.86 -15.20 3.63
N GLY A 75 -7.03 -14.34 4.63
CA GLY A 75 -7.35 -14.75 5.98
C GLY A 75 -7.26 -13.62 7.01
N GLY A 76 -7.02 -13.98 8.26
CA GLY A 76 -6.84 -13.04 9.36
C GLY A 76 -5.39 -12.60 9.54
N LEU A 77 -5.02 -12.22 10.76
CA LEU A 77 -3.66 -11.77 11.11
C LEU A 77 -2.61 -12.87 10.99
N GLU A 78 -3.01 -14.14 11.08
CA GLU A 78 -2.17 -15.32 10.90
C GLU A 78 -1.57 -15.45 9.51
N GLN A 79 -2.08 -14.67 8.56
CA GLN A 79 -1.53 -14.62 7.20
C GLN A 79 -0.35 -13.66 7.07
N LEU A 80 -0.13 -12.75 8.02
CA LEU A 80 0.96 -11.77 7.97
C LEU A 80 2.26 -12.43 8.42
N ARG A 81 3.23 -12.54 7.50
CA ARG A 81 4.57 -13.08 7.79
C ARG A 81 5.63 -12.01 7.55
N LEU A 82 6.53 -11.85 8.51
CA LEU A 82 7.79 -11.17 8.26
C LEU A 82 8.72 -12.12 7.51
N VAL A 83 9.11 -11.72 6.31
CA VAL A 83 9.97 -12.49 5.40
C VAL A 83 11.27 -11.74 5.20
N TYR A 84 12.39 -12.47 5.19
CA TYR A 84 13.69 -11.99 4.78
C TYR A 84 14.02 -12.56 3.41
N LEU A 85 14.31 -11.70 2.45
CA LEU A 85 14.63 -12.10 1.08
C LEU A 85 16.12 -12.36 0.90
N LYS A 86 16.46 -13.22 -0.06
CA LYS A 86 17.84 -13.46 -0.49
C LYS A 86 18.50 -12.16 -0.98
N ASP A 87 19.82 -12.13 -0.92
CA ASP A 87 20.60 -10.95 -1.28
C ASP A 87 20.29 -10.44 -2.70
N GLY A 88 20.08 -9.12 -2.80
CA GLY A 88 19.77 -8.44 -4.05
C GLY A 88 18.33 -8.62 -4.53
N ILE A 89 17.47 -9.37 -3.84
CA ILE A 89 16.03 -9.39 -4.14
C ILE A 89 15.34 -8.26 -3.38
N VAL A 90 14.49 -7.49 -4.06
CA VAL A 90 13.64 -6.45 -3.46
C VAL A 90 12.18 -6.69 -3.81
N THR A 91 11.27 -5.97 -3.15
CA THR A 91 9.84 -6.04 -3.49
C THR A 91 9.52 -5.15 -4.69
N VAL A 92 8.42 -5.45 -5.37
CA VAL A 92 7.95 -4.70 -6.54
C VAL A 92 6.43 -4.70 -6.61
N GLY A 93 5.86 -3.60 -7.09
CA GLY A 93 4.42 -3.50 -7.36
C GLY A 93 4.02 -4.08 -8.71
N TYR A 94 2.70 -4.14 -8.98
CA TYR A 94 2.20 -4.68 -10.27
C TYR A 94 2.42 -3.73 -11.46
N ASN A 95 2.82 -2.49 -11.19
CA ASN A 95 3.14 -1.49 -12.20
C ASN A 95 4.43 -1.78 -13.00
N LEU A 96 5.18 -2.81 -12.61
CA LEU A 96 6.40 -3.26 -13.28
C LEU A 96 6.30 -4.69 -13.82
N THR A 97 5.08 -5.16 -14.12
CA THR A 97 4.84 -6.51 -14.66
C THR A 97 5.59 -6.81 -15.96
N ASP A 98 5.86 -5.78 -16.77
CA ASP A 98 6.63 -5.91 -18.01
C ASP A 98 8.11 -6.23 -17.75
N PHE A 99 8.62 -5.91 -16.55
CA PHE A 99 9.98 -6.25 -16.13
C PHE A 99 10.02 -7.58 -15.38
N CYS A 100 9.18 -7.74 -14.35
CA CYS A 100 9.10 -8.98 -13.59
C CYS A 100 7.71 -9.13 -12.94
N PRO A 101 7.23 -10.38 -12.76
CA PRO A 101 6.00 -10.59 -12.02
C PRO A 101 6.18 -10.17 -10.55
N PRO A 102 5.20 -9.46 -9.96
CA PRO A 102 5.19 -9.19 -8.52
C PRO A 102 5.04 -10.52 -7.73
N PRO A 103 5.41 -10.55 -6.43
CA PRO A 103 5.78 -9.41 -5.58
C PRO A 103 7.28 -9.16 -5.42
N PHE A 104 8.14 -9.95 -6.06
CA PHE A 104 9.60 -9.89 -5.87
C PHE A 104 10.34 -9.72 -7.20
N THR A 105 11.44 -8.99 -7.18
CA THR A 105 12.30 -8.83 -8.35
C THR A 105 13.20 -10.05 -8.55
N PRO A 106 13.77 -10.24 -9.75
CA PRO A 106 15.07 -10.91 -9.89
C PRO A 106 16.13 -10.19 -9.05
N ARG A 107 17.34 -10.76 -8.98
CA ARG A 107 18.46 -10.13 -8.28
C ARG A 107 18.81 -8.78 -8.94
N VAL A 108 18.79 -7.70 -8.16
CA VAL A 108 19.00 -6.30 -8.55
C VAL A 108 20.07 -5.62 -7.69
N ASP A 109 21.18 -6.30 -7.42
CA ASP A 109 22.26 -5.81 -6.54
C ASP A 109 23.19 -4.77 -7.18
N LYS A 110 22.98 -4.43 -8.46
CA LYS A 110 23.79 -3.44 -9.21
C LYS A 110 22.90 -2.55 -10.06
N SER A 111 23.33 -1.31 -10.30
CA SER A 111 22.59 -0.30 -11.09
C SER A 111 22.25 -0.76 -12.50
N ASN A 112 23.14 -1.50 -13.16
CA ASN A 112 22.91 -2.05 -14.51
C ASN A 112 21.86 -3.18 -14.57
N LEU A 113 21.42 -3.69 -13.41
CA LEU A 113 20.33 -4.65 -13.29
C LEU A 113 18.98 -3.97 -12.97
N ILE A 114 18.98 -2.66 -12.73
CA ILE A 114 17.77 -1.89 -12.50
C ILE A 114 17.18 -1.49 -13.85
N PRO A 115 15.88 -1.72 -14.09
CA PRO A 115 15.23 -1.29 -15.33
C PRO A 115 15.42 0.20 -15.58
N PRO A 116 15.53 0.63 -16.85
CA PRO A 116 15.54 2.04 -17.17
C PRO A 116 14.30 2.76 -16.63
N GLY A 117 14.46 3.97 -16.10
CA GLY A 117 13.39 4.75 -15.49
C GLY A 117 12.95 4.24 -14.12
N CYS A 118 13.69 3.31 -13.51
CA CYS A 118 13.39 2.77 -12.19
C CYS A 118 14.51 3.02 -11.19
N VAL A 119 14.15 2.95 -9.91
CA VAL A 119 15.08 3.08 -8.77
C VAL A 119 14.74 2.05 -7.70
N VAL A 120 15.75 1.64 -6.94
CA VAL A 120 15.54 0.92 -5.68
C VAL A 120 15.56 1.92 -4.55
N LEU A 121 14.49 1.96 -3.77
CA LEU A 121 14.35 2.80 -2.60
C LEU A 121 14.73 2.01 -1.35
N ASN A 122 15.56 2.58 -0.46
CA ASN A 122 15.58 2.18 0.94
C ASN A 122 14.34 2.79 1.60
N ASN A 123 13.30 1.98 1.73
CA ASN A 123 11.99 2.41 2.20
C ASN A 123 12.00 2.51 3.73
N GLU A 124 11.98 3.74 4.23
CA GLU A 124 12.12 4.06 5.65
C GLU A 124 10.74 4.14 6.34
N ALA A 125 9.71 4.57 5.60
CA ALA A 125 8.34 4.65 6.07
C ALA A 125 7.35 4.29 4.97
N PHE A 126 6.24 3.67 5.36
CA PHE A 126 5.08 3.42 4.52
C PHE A 126 3.82 3.72 5.33
N SER A 127 2.71 4.00 4.65
CA SER A 127 1.42 4.23 5.28
C SER A 127 0.57 2.96 5.32
N VAL A 128 -0.43 2.95 6.20
CA VAL A 128 -1.42 1.88 6.33
C VAL A 128 -2.77 2.40 5.87
N ASN A 129 -3.39 1.69 4.94
CA ASN A 129 -4.69 2.02 4.37
C ASN A 129 -5.72 0.94 4.67
N TYR A 130 -7.01 1.30 4.67
CA TYR A 130 -8.09 0.31 4.84
C TYR A 130 -8.08 -0.75 3.73
N ALA A 131 -7.62 -0.40 2.53
CA ALA A 131 -7.42 -1.33 1.43
C ALA A 131 -6.48 -2.49 1.80
N ASP A 132 -5.47 -2.27 2.66
CA ASP A 132 -4.55 -3.32 3.10
C ASP A 132 -5.27 -4.41 3.93
N CYS A 133 -6.27 -4.01 4.74
CA CYS A 133 -7.14 -4.95 5.43
C CYS A 133 -8.00 -5.75 4.45
N CYS A 134 -8.59 -5.08 3.45
CA CYS A 134 -9.39 -5.75 2.41
C CYS A 134 -8.54 -6.72 1.58
N ILE A 135 -7.28 -6.38 1.31
CA ILE A 135 -6.32 -7.28 0.66
C ILE A 135 -6.15 -8.51 1.53
N ARG A 136 -5.75 -8.36 2.79
CA ARG A 136 -5.55 -9.49 3.73
C ARG A 136 -6.77 -10.40 3.83
N TRP A 137 -7.97 -9.84 3.89
CA TRP A 137 -9.23 -10.61 3.90
C TRP A 137 -9.57 -11.30 2.57
N GLY A 138 -8.85 -11.01 1.50
CA GLY A 138 -9.13 -11.50 0.16
C GLY A 138 -10.37 -10.89 -0.46
N LEU A 139 -10.70 -9.65 -0.13
CA LEU A 139 -11.85 -8.91 -0.67
C LEU A 139 -11.45 -7.83 -1.67
N TYR A 140 -10.14 -7.61 -1.88
CA TYR A 140 -9.63 -6.59 -2.80
C TYR A 140 -9.38 -7.15 -4.20
N GLU A 141 -10.27 -6.85 -5.14
CA GLU A 141 -10.27 -7.46 -6.49
C GLU A 141 -8.97 -7.19 -7.27
N SER A 142 -8.46 -5.96 -7.24
CA SER A 142 -7.21 -5.61 -7.94
C SER A 142 -6.01 -6.41 -7.41
N ALA A 143 -5.96 -6.74 -6.12
CA ALA A 143 -4.89 -7.56 -5.57
C ALA A 143 -4.99 -9.00 -6.09
N LYS A 144 -6.20 -9.57 -6.15
CA LYS A 144 -6.42 -10.91 -6.73
C LYS A 144 -6.03 -10.96 -8.21
N ARG A 145 -6.41 -9.93 -8.97
CA ARG A 145 -6.28 -9.91 -10.43
C ARG A 145 -4.86 -9.59 -10.90
N PHE A 146 -4.17 -8.65 -10.26
CA PHE A 146 -2.90 -8.13 -10.76
C PHE A 146 -1.66 -8.71 -10.06
N VAL A 147 -1.82 -9.33 -8.89
CA VAL A 147 -0.69 -9.94 -8.17
C VAL A 147 -0.98 -11.38 -7.78
N GLY A 148 -2.13 -11.63 -7.15
CA GLY A 148 -2.44 -12.92 -6.55
C GLY A 148 -1.78 -13.09 -5.18
N TRP A 149 -1.53 -14.34 -4.80
CA TRP A 149 -0.91 -14.70 -3.53
C TRP A 149 0.30 -15.62 -3.79
N PRO A 150 1.43 -15.44 -3.09
CA PRO A 150 1.67 -14.46 -2.03
C PRO A 150 1.76 -13.01 -2.53
N ILE A 151 1.48 -12.04 -1.67
CA ILE A 151 1.62 -10.59 -1.97
C ILE A 151 2.32 -9.88 -0.82
N VAL A 152 3.11 -8.85 -1.16
CA VAL A 152 3.54 -7.83 -0.22
C VAL A 152 2.57 -6.64 -0.35
N PRO A 153 1.75 -6.32 0.67
CA PRO A 153 0.75 -5.26 0.58
C PRO A 153 1.38 -3.86 0.71
N GLY A 154 0.52 -2.83 0.78
CA GLY A 154 0.92 -1.44 0.96
C GLY A 154 1.08 -0.69 -0.35
N PHE A 155 0.70 0.58 -0.34
CA PHE A 155 0.73 1.47 -1.50
C PHE A 155 1.80 2.54 -1.37
N ASP A 156 1.95 3.12 -0.18
CA ASP A 156 2.73 4.33 0.02
C ASP A 156 4.14 4.03 0.49
N ILE A 157 5.09 4.79 -0.02
CA ILE A 157 6.51 4.66 0.31
C ILE A 157 7.12 6.03 0.55
N ALA A 158 8.11 6.08 1.43
CA ALA A 158 9.02 7.19 1.54
C ALA A 158 10.36 6.74 2.12
N GLY A 159 11.44 7.31 1.60
CA GLY A 159 12.78 6.94 2.02
C GLY A 159 13.84 7.56 1.12
N THR A 160 14.98 6.87 1.03
CA THR A 160 16.16 7.37 0.33
C THR A 160 16.54 6.46 -0.84
N ILE A 161 16.72 7.03 -2.03
CA ILE A 161 17.12 6.27 -3.22
C ILE A 161 18.47 5.61 -2.97
N ASP A 162 18.53 4.29 -3.17
CA ASP A 162 19.72 3.47 -3.03
C ASP A 162 20.40 3.25 -4.37
N LEU A 163 19.70 2.60 -5.31
CA LEU A 163 20.19 2.28 -6.65
C LEU A 163 19.34 2.97 -7.71
N VAL A 164 19.99 3.36 -8.81
CA VAL A 164 19.36 4.09 -9.92
C VAL A 164 19.64 3.35 -11.22
N GLY A 165 18.58 3.04 -11.96
CA GLY A 165 18.67 2.53 -13.33
C GLY A 165 18.99 3.63 -14.35
N GLY A 166 19.28 3.25 -15.59
CA GLY A 166 19.46 4.22 -16.67
C GLY A 166 18.19 5.06 -16.91
N ASN A 167 18.29 6.23 -17.52
CA ASN A 167 17.13 7.07 -17.88
C ASN A 167 16.21 7.46 -16.69
N SER A 168 16.72 7.52 -15.48
CA SER A 168 15.96 7.90 -14.27
C SER A 168 15.81 9.41 -14.05
N GLY A 169 16.03 10.22 -15.09
CA GLY A 169 15.90 11.68 -15.04
C GLY A 169 16.82 12.34 -14.00
N ASP A 170 16.27 13.25 -13.20
CA ASP A 170 17.00 14.02 -12.18
C ASP A 170 17.16 13.30 -10.84
N PHE A 171 16.73 12.05 -10.74
CA PHE A 171 16.86 11.25 -9.53
C PHE A 171 18.25 10.63 -9.43
N LYS A 172 18.84 10.73 -8.23
CA LYS A 172 20.14 10.14 -7.91
C LYS A 172 20.11 9.42 -6.57
N SER A 173 21.08 8.52 -6.36
CA SER A 173 21.29 7.89 -5.05
C SER A 173 21.47 8.96 -3.97
N GLY A 174 20.85 8.74 -2.82
CA GLY A 174 20.80 9.70 -1.70
C GLY A 174 19.64 10.70 -1.75
N ASP A 175 18.88 10.81 -2.85
CA ASP A 175 17.69 11.67 -2.88
C ASP A 175 16.60 11.11 -1.94
N ARG A 176 16.03 11.98 -1.10
CA ARG A 176 14.83 11.67 -0.29
C ARG A 176 13.60 11.77 -1.17
N VAL A 177 12.84 10.69 -1.27
CA VAL A 177 11.65 10.60 -2.14
C VAL A 177 10.48 9.93 -1.43
N PHE A 178 9.28 10.21 -1.93
CA PHE A 178 8.04 9.57 -1.53
C PHE A 178 7.16 9.34 -2.76
N GLY A 179 6.22 8.40 -2.66
CA GLY A 179 5.38 8.03 -3.79
C GLY A 179 4.47 6.84 -3.51
N ILE A 180 3.93 6.29 -4.60
CA ILE A 180 2.99 5.16 -4.56
C ILE A 180 3.51 4.01 -5.44
N THR A 181 3.52 2.77 -4.94
CA THR A 181 4.08 1.60 -5.66
C THR A 181 3.04 0.61 -6.13
N LEU A 182 1.76 0.81 -5.81
CA LEU A 182 0.68 -0.08 -6.24
C LEU A 182 0.96 -1.56 -5.82
N PHE A 183 1.10 -1.80 -4.51
CA PHE A 183 1.63 -3.01 -3.84
C PHE A 183 3.16 -3.00 -3.66
N GLY A 184 3.67 -3.86 -2.78
CA GLY A 184 5.10 -4.03 -2.50
C GLY A 184 5.67 -3.10 -1.43
N ALA A 185 4.88 -2.16 -0.89
CA ALA A 185 5.39 -1.10 -0.02
C ALA A 185 5.67 -1.54 1.42
N TYR A 186 5.09 -2.64 1.91
CA TYR A 186 5.39 -3.19 3.24
C TYR A 186 6.73 -3.92 3.23
N SER A 187 7.77 -3.20 2.87
CA SER A 187 9.13 -3.67 2.63
C SER A 187 10.12 -2.59 3.01
N SER A 188 11.32 -3.01 3.39
CA SER A 188 12.47 -2.14 3.62
C SER A 188 13.18 -1.71 2.34
N ARG A 189 13.00 -2.44 1.24
CA ARG A 189 13.55 -2.08 -0.08
C ARG A 189 12.55 -2.44 -1.17
N VAL A 190 12.33 -1.51 -2.09
CA VAL A 190 11.31 -1.63 -3.13
C VAL A 190 11.81 -1.02 -4.44
N LEU A 191 11.53 -1.69 -5.56
CA LEU A 191 11.79 -1.20 -6.91
C LEU A 191 10.58 -0.40 -7.41
N VAL A 192 10.82 0.81 -7.91
CA VAL A 192 9.76 1.75 -8.27
C VAL A 192 10.12 2.57 -9.51
N PRO A 193 9.17 2.79 -10.44
CA PRO A 193 9.31 3.77 -11.52
C PRO A 193 9.46 5.20 -11.00
N VAL A 194 10.37 5.98 -11.58
CA VAL A 194 10.63 7.37 -11.17
C VAL A 194 9.43 8.30 -11.35
N GLU A 195 8.53 8.00 -12.29
CA GLU A 195 7.31 8.76 -12.56
C GLU A 195 6.34 8.77 -11.37
N GLN A 196 6.40 7.74 -10.52
CA GLN A 196 5.59 7.61 -9.30
C GLN A 196 6.20 8.30 -8.09
N LEU A 197 7.41 8.85 -8.23
CA LEU A 197 8.16 9.47 -7.13
C LEU A 197 8.14 10.98 -7.21
N ARG A 198 8.18 11.62 -6.05
CA ARG A 198 8.48 13.04 -5.87
C ARG A 198 9.53 13.19 -4.77
N LYS A 199 10.32 14.26 -4.83
CA LYS A 199 11.27 14.58 -3.75
C LYS A 199 10.50 14.98 -2.49
N VAL A 200 10.95 14.50 -1.34
CA VAL A 200 10.37 14.88 -0.05
C VAL A 200 10.68 16.35 0.20
N PRO A 201 9.67 17.21 0.47
CA PRO A 201 9.90 18.60 0.87
C PRO A 201 10.76 18.68 2.14
N GLU A 202 11.66 19.65 2.21
CA GLU A 202 12.65 19.75 3.31
C GLU A 202 12.01 19.81 4.71
N HIS A 203 10.83 20.42 4.81
CA HIS A 203 10.09 20.58 6.07
C HIS A 203 9.28 19.35 6.49
N LEU A 204 9.24 18.28 5.67
CA LEU A 204 8.54 17.04 6.00
C LEU A 204 9.52 15.96 6.43
N THR A 205 9.16 15.28 7.51
CA THR A 205 9.78 13.99 7.86
C THR A 205 9.42 12.93 6.83
N THR A 206 10.22 11.87 6.76
CA THR A 206 9.94 10.75 5.85
C THR A 206 8.59 10.07 6.17
N ALA A 207 8.22 9.99 7.46
CA ALA A 207 6.94 9.42 7.88
C ALA A 207 5.74 10.28 7.47
N GLU A 208 5.83 11.61 7.62
CA GLU A 208 4.79 12.53 7.12
C GLU A 208 4.65 12.44 5.60
N ALA A 209 5.77 12.37 4.88
CA ALA A 209 5.73 12.20 3.43
C ALA A 209 5.07 10.89 2.99
N ALA A 210 5.35 9.77 3.69
CA ALA A 210 4.70 8.49 3.43
C ALA A 210 3.19 8.51 3.67
N ALA A 211 2.68 9.35 4.57
CA ALA A 211 1.25 9.40 4.90
C ALA A 211 0.36 10.09 3.85
N ILE A 212 0.95 10.68 2.81
CA ILE A 212 0.26 11.54 1.83
C ILE A 212 -0.27 10.80 0.59
N PRO A 213 0.48 9.93 -0.12
CA PRO A 213 0.20 9.62 -1.53
C PRO A 213 -1.17 8.97 -1.78
N ALA A 214 -1.49 7.84 -1.15
CA ALA A 214 -2.72 7.11 -1.39
C ALA A 214 -3.95 7.97 -1.10
N VAL A 215 -3.96 8.68 0.03
CA VAL A 215 -5.10 9.52 0.40
C VAL A 215 -5.23 10.76 -0.49
N ALA A 216 -4.11 11.36 -0.89
CA ALA A 216 -4.09 12.54 -1.75
C ALA A 216 -4.45 12.22 -3.20
N PHE A 217 -3.91 11.15 -3.78
CA PHE A 217 -4.30 10.74 -5.12
C PHE A 217 -5.75 10.28 -5.17
N THR A 218 -6.23 9.61 -4.13
CA THR A 218 -7.66 9.25 -4.01
C THR A 218 -8.54 10.50 -3.97
N ALA A 219 -8.21 11.48 -3.14
CA ALA A 219 -8.94 12.74 -3.05
C ALA A 219 -8.93 13.52 -4.37
N LEU A 220 -7.76 13.62 -5.01
CA LEU A 220 -7.60 14.29 -6.30
C LEU A 220 -8.41 13.60 -7.41
N HIS A 221 -8.38 12.27 -7.44
CA HIS A 221 -9.15 11.47 -8.39
C HIS A 221 -10.66 11.69 -8.20
N ALA A 222 -11.14 11.68 -6.94
CA ALA A 222 -12.54 11.93 -6.61
C ALA A 222 -12.98 13.35 -7.04
N LEU A 223 -12.19 14.38 -6.76
CA LEU A 223 -12.51 15.76 -7.18
C LEU A 223 -12.47 15.93 -8.70
N SER A 224 -11.47 15.36 -9.36
CA SER A 224 -11.26 15.58 -10.80
C SER A 224 -12.23 14.79 -11.67
N LEU A 225 -12.27 13.47 -11.51
CA LEU A 225 -13.04 12.59 -12.41
C LEU A 225 -14.49 12.44 -11.96
N ALA A 226 -14.74 12.26 -10.66
CA ALA A 226 -16.11 12.09 -10.19
C ALA A 226 -16.81 13.44 -9.93
N GLY A 227 -16.06 14.43 -9.44
CA GLY A 227 -16.59 15.76 -9.12
C GLY A 227 -16.56 16.76 -10.28
N HIS A 228 -15.85 16.47 -11.38
CA HIS A 228 -15.61 17.40 -12.49
C HIS A 228 -15.03 18.75 -12.05
N PHE A 229 -14.16 18.75 -11.03
CA PHE A 229 -13.41 19.90 -10.56
C PHE A 229 -11.92 19.78 -10.90
N PRO A 230 -11.54 19.84 -12.19
CA PRO A 230 -10.13 19.77 -12.55
C PRO A 230 -9.36 20.93 -11.93
N GLY A 231 -8.16 20.65 -11.43
CA GLY A 231 -7.35 21.56 -10.61
C GLY A 231 -6.84 22.86 -11.26
N LYS A 232 -7.35 23.24 -12.43
CA LYS A 232 -6.96 24.46 -13.15
C LYS A 232 -7.98 25.59 -13.06
N SER A 233 -9.18 25.32 -12.55
CA SER A 233 -10.26 26.31 -12.45
C SER A 233 -10.59 26.62 -11.00
N LYS A 234 -10.75 27.90 -10.67
CA LYS A 234 -11.36 28.31 -9.40
C LYS A 234 -12.88 28.23 -9.54
N PHE A 235 -13.52 27.53 -8.61
CA PHE A 235 -14.96 27.31 -8.64
C PHE A 235 -15.62 28.13 -7.54
N GLN A 236 -16.30 29.23 -7.90
CA GLN A 236 -17.09 30.01 -6.95
C GLN A 236 -18.52 29.48 -6.89
N ASN A 237 -19.16 29.65 -5.72
CA ASN A 237 -20.58 29.31 -5.49
C ASN A 237 -20.93 27.86 -5.82
N LYS A 238 -19.98 26.93 -5.63
CA LYS A 238 -20.19 25.50 -5.79
C LYS A 238 -19.97 24.82 -4.45
N ALA A 239 -21.06 24.29 -3.90
CA ALA A 239 -21.03 23.55 -2.65
C ALA A 239 -20.42 22.15 -2.85
N ILE A 240 -19.79 21.61 -1.81
CA ILE A 240 -19.38 20.22 -1.75
C ILE A 240 -19.67 19.63 -0.37
N LEU A 241 -20.19 18.41 -0.34
CA LEU A 241 -20.39 17.62 0.87
C LEU A 241 -19.33 16.52 0.94
N ILE A 242 -18.56 16.48 2.02
CA ILE A 242 -17.46 15.54 2.23
C ILE A 242 -17.80 14.63 3.41
N HIS A 243 -17.97 13.34 3.14
CA HIS A 243 -18.13 12.33 4.18
C HIS A 243 -16.80 12.00 4.84
N SER A 244 -16.84 11.67 6.14
CA SER A 244 -15.65 11.33 6.93
C SER A 244 -14.56 12.41 6.83
N ALA A 245 -14.94 13.68 7.01
CA ALA A 245 -14.08 14.84 6.76
C ALA A 245 -12.81 14.88 7.63
N ALA A 246 -12.82 14.23 8.79
CA ALA A 246 -11.64 14.06 9.66
C ALA A 246 -10.83 12.77 9.37
N GLY A 247 -11.18 12.00 8.33
CA GLY A 247 -10.44 10.82 7.89
C GLY A 247 -9.28 11.17 6.93
N GLY A 248 -8.46 10.19 6.57
CA GLY A 248 -7.30 10.42 5.68
C GLY A 248 -7.68 11.04 4.34
N VAL A 249 -8.58 10.40 3.58
CA VAL A 249 -9.06 10.95 2.29
C VAL A 249 -9.91 12.21 2.49
N GLY A 250 -10.79 12.20 3.50
CA GLY A 250 -11.73 13.31 3.76
C GLY A 250 -11.02 14.62 4.11
N SER A 251 -9.99 14.56 4.96
CA SER A 251 -9.21 15.74 5.34
C SER A 251 -8.46 16.33 4.14
N MET A 252 -8.00 15.47 3.23
CA MET A 252 -7.36 15.90 2.00
C MET A 252 -8.36 16.51 1.02
N LEU A 253 -9.57 15.95 0.90
CA LEU A 253 -10.67 16.53 0.14
C LEU A 253 -11.05 17.92 0.66
N VAL A 254 -11.12 18.12 1.99
CA VAL A 254 -11.44 19.42 2.59
C VAL A 254 -10.41 20.47 2.17
N GLN A 255 -9.11 20.15 2.34
CA GLN A 255 -8.02 21.05 2.00
C GLN A 255 -8.01 21.39 0.50
N MET A 256 -8.08 20.37 -0.36
CA MET A 256 -8.11 20.55 -1.81
C MET A 256 -9.34 21.35 -2.28
N SER A 257 -10.53 21.09 -1.70
CA SER A 257 -11.76 21.81 -2.03
C SER A 257 -11.64 23.30 -1.73
N LYS A 258 -11.06 23.66 -0.58
CA LYS A 258 -10.79 25.06 -0.21
C LYS A 258 -9.80 25.73 -1.17
N ILE A 259 -8.73 25.03 -1.57
CA ILE A 259 -7.75 25.53 -2.54
C ILE A 259 -8.42 25.81 -3.91
N LEU A 260 -9.36 24.95 -4.31
CA LEU A 260 -10.15 25.12 -5.54
C LEU A 260 -11.22 26.22 -5.44
N GLY A 261 -11.43 26.81 -4.26
CA GLY A 261 -12.39 27.87 -4.02
C GLY A 261 -13.84 27.41 -3.83
N LEU A 262 -14.08 26.09 -3.73
CA LEU A 262 -15.43 25.55 -3.50
C LEU A 262 -16.02 26.14 -2.22
N SER A 263 -17.28 26.51 -2.28
CA SER A 263 -17.98 27.15 -1.17
C SER A 263 -19.50 26.98 -1.29
N PRO A 264 -20.19 26.51 -0.24
CA PRO A 264 -19.62 26.04 1.04
C PRO A 264 -18.94 24.66 0.94
N VAL A 265 -17.90 24.42 1.77
CA VAL A 265 -17.34 23.09 2.02
C VAL A 265 -17.96 22.55 3.30
N VAL A 266 -18.80 21.52 3.19
CA VAL A 266 -19.52 20.91 4.31
C VAL A 266 -18.93 19.53 4.61
N GLY A 267 -18.48 19.31 5.83
CA GLY A 267 -17.90 18.03 6.27
C GLY A 267 -18.81 17.27 7.22
N VAL A 268 -18.92 15.95 7.04
CA VAL A 268 -19.59 15.03 7.97
C VAL A 268 -18.53 14.27 8.78
N VAL A 269 -18.68 14.24 10.11
CA VAL A 269 -17.82 13.50 11.03
C VAL A 269 -18.62 12.55 11.90
N GLY A 270 -17.99 11.48 12.39
CA GLY A 270 -18.66 10.45 13.21
C GLY A 270 -18.83 10.80 14.69
N SER A 271 -18.22 11.88 15.17
CA SER A 271 -18.32 12.34 16.56
C SER A 271 -18.00 13.83 16.67
N SER A 272 -18.56 14.53 17.65
CA SER A 272 -18.32 15.97 17.87
C SER A 272 -16.85 16.29 18.16
N SER A 273 -16.12 15.35 18.76
CA SER A 273 -14.68 15.52 19.02
C SER A 273 -13.85 15.73 17.76
N LYS A 274 -14.31 15.24 16.60
CA LYS A 274 -13.60 15.31 15.31
C LYS A 274 -13.86 16.59 14.51
N VAL A 275 -14.71 17.48 15.02
CA VAL A 275 -15.14 18.68 14.30
C VAL A 275 -13.97 19.66 14.13
N ASN A 276 -13.10 19.77 15.13
CA ASN A 276 -11.97 20.70 15.09
C ASN A 276 -10.90 20.21 14.12
N GLU A 277 -10.62 18.90 14.06
CA GLU A 277 -9.68 18.31 13.12
C GLU A 277 -10.15 18.42 11.66
N ALA A 278 -11.46 18.46 11.43
CA ALA A 278 -12.03 18.60 10.09
C ALA A 278 -12.07 20.05 9.57
N LYS A 279 -11.90 21.06 10.45
CA LYS A 279 -12.01 22.48 10.10
C LYS A 279 -10.69 23.03 9.58
#